data_AF-A0A7K2J5M0-F1
#
_entry.id   AF-A0A7K2J5M0-F1
#
_cell.length_a   1.000
_cell.length_b   1.000
_cell.length_c   1.000
_cell.angle_alpha   90.00
_cell.angle_beta   90.00
_cell.angle_gamma   90.00
#
_symmetry.space_group_name_H-M   'P 1'
#
loop_
_entity.id
_entity.type
_entity.pdbx_description
1 polymer ?
#
loop_
_entity_poly.entity_id
_entity_poly.type
_entity_poly.pdbx_seq_one_letter_code
_entity_poly.pdbx_strand_id
1 'polypeptide(L)'
;MNGNRAFAKLPAQIVMPVEIDGQEATLFVWQRMCFRVEKREDDWRIAEFRAVYLKDSVAPEYVGDRISLDTELLSSYRRSYRYTQYWSNQAGWGDHPDRPGIDRPELMRAVYEDNARWLAESAP
;
A
#
# COMPACT_ATOMS: atom_id res chain seq x y z
N MET A 1 1.00 22.78 -3.37
CA MET A 1 1.17 22.94 -4.82
C MET A 1 2.36 23.84 -5.06
N ASN A 2 3.04 23.71 -6.20
CA ASN A 2 4.13 24.56 -6.63
C ASN A 2 4.13 24.63 -8.17
N GLY A 3 3.73 25.76 -8.75
CA GLY A 3 3.52 25.90 -10.19
C GLY A 3 2.58 24.82 -10.74
N ASN A 4 3.07 24.10 -11.76
CA ASN A 4 2.35 23.00 -12.41
C ASN A 4 2.45 21.66 -11.65
N ARG A 5 2.97 21.62 -10.42
CA ARG A 5 3.06 20.39 -9.63
C ARG A 5 2.26 20.48 -8.33
N ALA A 6 1.69 19.36 -7.90
CA ALA A 6 1.04 19.23 -6.61
C ALA A 6 1.26 17.84 -6.02
N PHE A 7 1.22 17.78 -4.70
CA PHE A 7 1.33 16.56 -3.93
C PHE A 7 0.06 16.38 -3.10
N ALA A 8 -0.57 15.22 -3.21
CA ALA A 8 -1.70 14.83 -2.39
C ALA A 8 -1.33 13.62 -1.54
N LYS A 9 -1.61 13.69 -0.24
CA LYS A 9 -1.47 12.58 0.69
C LYS A 9 -2.78 12.37 1.42
N LEU A 10 -3.36 11.18 1.29
CA LEU A 10 -4.62 10.85 1.94
C LEU A 10 -4.55 9.47 2.62
N PRO A 11 -5.28 9.28 3.74
CA PRO A 11 -5.58 7.94 4.21
C PRO A 11 -6.47 7.23 3.19
N ALA A 12 -6.23 5.95 2.99
CA ALA A 12 -7.06 5.11 2.13
C ALA A 12 -7.12 3.69 2.67
N GLN A 13 -8.17 2.98 2.28
CA GLN A 13 -8.32 1.56 2.50
C GLN A 13 -8.54 0.89 1.14
N ILE A 14 -7.76 -0.16 0.84
CA ILE A 14 -8.14 -1.12 -0.22
C ILE A 14 -8.96 -2.21 0.45
N VAL A 15 -10.08 -2.55 -0.19
CA VAL A 15 -10.94 -3.68 0.16
C VAL A 15 -11.02 -4.54 -1.08
N MET A 16 -10.56 -5.79 -0.98
CA MET A 16 -10.44 -6.66 -2.13
C MET A 16 -10.94 -8.07 -1.78
N PRO A 17 -11.83 -8.66 -2.58
CA PRO A 17 -12.16 -10.07 -2.46
C PRO A 17 -10.96 -10.91 -2.86
N VAL A 18 -10.66 -11.92 -2.06
CA VAL A 18 -9.54 -12.84 -2.25
C VAL A 18 -9.98 -14.26 -1.91
N GLU A 19 -9.24 -15.24 -2.42
CA GLU A 19 -9.30 -16.60 -1.92
C GLU A 19 -8.04 -16.86 -1.10
N ILE A 20 -8.20 -17.39 0.12
CA ILE A 20 -7.10 -17.81 0.98
C ILE A 20 -7.46 -19.17 1.56
N ASP A 21 -6.59 -20.17 1.39
CA ASP A 21 -6.83 -21.55 1.86
C ASP A 21 -8.13 -22.16 1.29
N GLY A 22 -8.44 -21.87 0.02
CA GLY A 22 -9.67 -22.33 -0.64
C GLY A 22 -10.95 -21.68 -0.14
N GLN A 23 -10.85 -20.67 0.74
CA GLN A 23 -11.98 -19.96 1.31
C GLN A 23 -12.10 -18.53 0.74
N GLU A 24 -13.33 -18.14 0.38
CA GLU A 24 -13.65 -16.75 0.04
C GLU A 24 -13.47 -15.84 1.25
N ALA A 25 -12.71 -14.78 1.07
CA ALA A 25 -12.37 -13.82 2.10
C ALA A 25 -12.26 -12.41 1.53
N THR A 26 -12.27 -11.42 2.41
CA THR A 26 -11.98 -10.02 2.09
C THR A 26 -10.68 -9.59 2.75
N LEU A 27 -9.73 -9.11 1.94
CA LEU A 27 -8.49 -8.48 2.39
C LEU A 27 -8.70 -6.97 2.53
N PHE A 28 -8.37 -6.45 3.71
CA PHE A 28 -8.41 -5.03 4.03
C PHE A 28 -7.00 -4.51 4.22
N VAL A 29 -6.65 -3.42 3.52
CA VAL A 29 -5.33 -2.80 3.59
C VAL A 29 -5.47 -1.33 3.90
N TRP A 30 -4.95 -0.89 5.06
CA TRP A 30 -4.92 0.52 5.43
C TRP A 30 -3.58 1.12 5.07
N GLN A 31 -3.61 2.26 4.37
CA GLN A 31 -2.41 2.90 3.85
C GLN A 31 -2.57 4.41 3.77
N ARG A 32 -1.44 5.09 3.58
CA ARG A 32 -1.39 6.48 3.13
C ARG A 32 -1.02 6.48 1.65
N MET A 33 -1.95 6.90 0.80
CA MET A 33 -1.69 7.07 -0.62
C MET A 33 -1.05 8.43 -0.85
N CYS A 34 0.04 8.43 -1.61
CA CYS A 34 0.86 9.58 -1.94
C CYS A 34 0.85 9.73 -3.46
N PHE A 35 0.26 10.82 -3.94
CA PHE A 35 0.15 11.13 -5.36
C PHE A 35 0.98 12.37 -5.67
N ARG A 36 1.88 12.22 -6.64
CA ARG A 36 2.44 13.34 -7.40
C ARG A 36 1.50 13.60 -8.57
N VAL A 37 1.00 14.81 -8.68
CA VAL A 37 0.18 15.23 -9.82
C VAL A 37 0.80 16.43 -10.49
N GLU A 38 0.79 16.45 -11.81
CA GLU A 38 1.32 17.57 -12.59
C GLU A 38 0.36 18.01 -13.68
N LYS A 39 0.33 19.31 -13.93
CA LYS A 39 -0.50 19.95 -14.94
C LYS A 39 0.21 19.89 -16.29
N ARG A 40 -0.39 19.20 -17.27
CA ARG A 40 0.10 19.01 -18.64
C ARG A 40 -1.02 19.44 -19.60
N GLU A 41 -0.75 20.38 -20.51
CA GLU A 41 -1.74 20.85 -21.50
C GLU A 41 -3.08 21.26 -20.85
N ASP A 42 -2.99 22.00 -19.75
CA ASP A 42 -4.11 22.41 -18.90
C ASP A 42 -4.84 21.36 -18.04
N ASP A 43 -4.48 20.08 -18.18
CA ASP A 43 -5.04 18.99 -17.37
C ASP A 43 -4.12 18.54 -16.24
N TRP A 44 -4.67 18.27 -15.06
CA TRP A 44 -3.94 17.58 -13.99
C TRP A 44 -3.91 16.07 -14.25
N ARG A 45 -2.71 15.48 -14.24
CA ARG A 45 -2.49 14.05 -14.42
C ARG A 45 -1.64 13.48 -13.29
N ILE A 46 -1.82 12.20 -12.98
CA ILE A 46 -0.98 11.51 -11.98
C ILE A 46 0.39 11.26 -12.60
N ALA A 47 1.42 11.85 -12.00
CA ALA A 47 2.82 11.65 -12.40
C ALA A 47 3.40 10.41 -11.71
N GLU A 48 3.06 10.20 -10.44
CA GLU A 48 3.51 9.05 -9.67
C GLU A 48 2.52 8.73 -8.55
N PHE A 49 2.42 7.44 -8.25
CA PHE A 49 1.72 6.90 -7.10
C PHE A 49 2.66 6.05 -6.25
N ARG A 50 2.65 6.30 -4.94
CA ARG A 50 3.27 5.45 -3.93
C ARG A 50 2.32 5.30 -2.76
N ALA A 51 2.35 4.16 -2.10
CA ALA A 51 1.60 3.94 -0.88
C ALA A 51 2.52 3.54 0.28
N VAL A 52 2.18 4.05 1.46
CA VAL A 52 2.80 3.66 2.73
C VAL A 52 1.80 2.84 3.52
N TYR A 53 2.08 1.54 3.71
CA TYR A 53 1.17 0.63 4.37
C TYR A 53 1.23 0.81 5.89
N LEU A 54 0.05 0.74 6.52
CA LEU A 54 -0.08 0.90 7.97
C LEU A 54 -0.33 -0.46 8.62
N LYS A 55 -1.32 -1.19 8.11
CA LYS A 55 -1.70 -2.53 8.55
C LYS A 55 -2.58 -3.19 7.50
N ASP A 56 -2.76 -4.48 7.64
CA ASP A 56 -3.79 -5.25 6.94
C ASP A 56 -4.55 -6.19 7.88
N SER A 57 -5.67 -6.70 7.39
CA SER A 57 -6.46 -7.76 8.03
C SER A 57 -7.23 -8.55 6.98
N VAL A 58 -7.58 -9.78 7.29
CA VAL A 58 -8.46 -10.62 6.48
C VAL A 58 -9.69 -11.03 7.30
N ALA A 59 -10.84 -11.12 6.64
CA ALA A 59 -12.04 -11.72 7.21
C ALA A 59 -12.66 -12.69 6.20
N PRO A 60 -13.23 -13.83 6.62
CA PRO A 60 -14.02 -14.67 5.74
C PRO A 60 -15.25 -13.92 5.24
N GLU A 61 -15.71 -14.22 4.02
CA GLU A 61 -16.91 -13.58 3.47
C GLU A 61 -18.18 -14.07 4.20
N TYR A 62 -18.24 -15.36 4.50
CA TYR A 62 -19.28 -15.92 5.36
C TYR A 62 -18.76 -16.07 6.80
N VAL A 63 -19.51 -15.55 7.77
CA VAL A 63 -19.13 -15.52 9.19
C VAL A 63 -18.89 -16.92 9.79
N GLY A 64 -19.53 -17.95 9.21
CA GLY A 64 -19.36 -19.34 9.65
C GLY A 64 -18.06 -19.99 9.16
N ASP A 65 -17.41 -19.41 8.15
CA ASP A 65 -16.22 -19.98 7.55
C ASP A 65 -14.99 -19.68 8.40
N ARG A 66 -14.04 -20.62 8.38
CA ARG A 66 -12.82 -20.52 9.18
C ARG A 66 -11.60 -20.55 8.26
N ILE A 67 -10.91 -19.42 8.20
CA ILE A 67 -9.63 -19.33 7.48
C ILE A 67 -8.54 -19.93 8.38
N SER A 68 -7.89 -21.01 7.93
CA SER A 68 -6.76 -21.61 8.62
C SER A 68 -5.47 -21.06 8.03
N LEU A 69 -4.68 -20.36 8.85
CA LEU A 69 -3.43 -19.73 8.41
C LEU A 69 -2.24 -20.32 9.14
N ASP A 70 -1.13 -20.49 8.42
CA ASP A 70 0.16 -20.83 9.02
C ASP A 70 0.67 -19.64 9.84
N THR A 71 0.60 -19.77 11.16
CA THR A 71 0.97 -18.71 12.10
C THR A 71 2.47 -18.46 12.17
N GLU A 72 3.29 -19.48 11.89
CA GLU A 72 4.75 -19.33 11.86
C GLU A 72 5.16 -18.53 10.63
N LEU A 73 4.60 -18.88 9.46
CA LEU A 73 4.82 -18.15 8.22
C LEU A 73 4.32 -16.71 8.33
N LEU A 74 3.10 -16.48 8.83
CA LEU A 74 2.56 -15.13 9.04
C LEU A 74 3.41 -14.27 9.98
N SER A 75 4.06 -14.90 10.98
CA SER A 75 4.92 -14.20 11.92
C SER A 75 6.26 -13.81 11.31
N SER A 76 6.70 -14.49 10.25
CA SER A 76 7.88 -14.10 9.46
C SER A 76 7.64 -12.85 8.61
N TYR A 77 6.37 -12.57 8.26
CA TYR A 77 6.02 -11.40 7.46
C TYR A 77 5.97 -10.10 8.26
N ARG A 78 6.25 -9.02 7.53
CA ARG A 78 6.16 -7.64 8.01
C ARG A 78 4.75 -7.33 8.50
N ARG A 79 4.64 -6.74 9.70
CA ARG A 79 3.33 -6.48 10.34
C ARG A 79 2.40 -5.59 9.53
N SER A 80 2.95 -4.68 8.71
CA SER A 80 2.16 -3.77 7.86
C SER A 80 1.68 -4.42 6.55
N TYR A 81 2.18 -5.62 6.23
CA TYR A 81 1.91 -6.40 5.00
C TYR A 81 1.57 -7.87 5.32
N ARG A 82 1.15 -8.20 6.53
CA ARG A 82 1.12 -9.59 7.02
C ARG A 82 0.24 -10.48 6.15
N TYR A 83 -1.02 -10.11 5.98
CA TYR A 83 -1.98 -10.89 5.21
C TYR A 83 -1.84 -10.63 3.70
N THR A 84 -1.44 -9.41 3.34
CA THR A 84 -1.17 -9.01 1.95
C THR A 84 -0.05 -9.86 1.37
N GLN A 85 1.05 -10.05 2.10
CA GLN A 85 2.19 -10.86 1.68
C GLN A 85 1.82 -12.35 1.62
N TYR A 86 1.07 -12.84 2.61
CA TYR A 86 0.58 -14.22 2.62
C TYR A 86 -0.24 -14.54 1.36
N TRP A 87 -1.26 -13.73 1.07
CA TRP A 87 -2.07 -13.87 -0.14
C TRP A 87 -1.25 -13.67 -1.43
N SER A 88 -0.38 -12.64 -1.46
CA SER A 88 0.45 -12.34 -2.63
C SER A 88 1.38 -13.50 -2.99
N ASN A 89 1.95 -14.18 -2.00
CA ASN A 89 2.81 -15.35 -2.19
C ASN A 89 2.04 -16.56 -2.69
N GLN A 90 0.84 -16.82 -2.16
CA GLN A 90 -0.05 -17.85 -2.70
C GLN A 90 -0.44 -17.58 -4.16
N ALA A 91 -0.66 -16.31 -4.50
CA ALA A 91 -0.98 -15.86 -5.86
C ALA A 91 0.26 -15.73 -6.78
N GLY A 92 1.45 -16.08 -6.32
CA GLY A 92 2.68 -16.11 -7.14
C GLY A 92 3.36 -14.77 -7.39
N TRP A 93 3.01 -13.71 -6.65
CA TRP A 93 3.59 -12.37 -6.81
C TRP A 93 4.95 -12.21 -6.10
N GLY A 94 5.22 -13.05 -5.11
CA GLY A 94 6.49 -13.08 -4.38
C GLY A 94 6.66 -11.95 -3.35
N ASP A 95 7.86 -11.90 -2.78
CA ASP A 95 8.21 -10.96 -1.72
C ASP A 95 8.61 -9.59 -2.28
N HIS A 96 8.16 -8.53 -1.61
CA HIS A 96 8.49 -7.16 -1.97
C HIS A 96 9.05 -6.39 -0.78
N PRO A 97 10.29 -6.70 -0.36
CA PRO A 97 10.87 -6.18 0.89
C PRO A 97 10.99 -4.65 0.91
N ASP A 98 11.16 -4.03 -0.25
CA ASP A 98 11.36 -2.58 -0.41
C ASP A 98 10.06 -1.77 -0.36
N ARG A 99 8.90 -2.42 -0.17
CA ARG A 99 7.62 -1.69 -0.08
C ARG A 99 7.53 -0.84 1.20
N PRO A 100 7.13 0.43 1.13
CA PRO A 100 7.11 1.31 2.30
C PRO A 100 6.02 0.90 3.30
N GLY A 101 6.35 0.83 4.59
CA GLY A 101 5.37 0.55 5.63
C GLY A 101 5.73 1.24 6.93
N ILE A 102 4.75 1.41 7.81
CA ILE A 102 4.96 2.05 9.12
C ILE A 102 5.95 1.30 10.00
N ASP A 103 6.14 0.00 9.74
CA ASP A 103 7.12 -0.88 10.37
C ASP A 103 8.56 -0.73 9.82
N ARG A 104 8.74 0.06 8.75
CA ARG A 104 10.03 0.42 8.13
C ARG A 104 10.11 1.94 8.00
N PRO A 105 10.36 2.66 9.12
CA PRO A 105 10.28 4.12 9.15
C PRO A 105 11.25 4.81 8.18
N GLU A 106 12.38 4.20 7.87
CA GLU A 106 13.36 4.66 6.88
C GLU A 106 12.79 4.69 5.46
N LEU A 107 12.12 3.62 5.01
CA LEU A 107 11.46 3.57 3.70
C LEU A 107 10.27 4.53 3.64
N MET A 108 9.49 4.61 4.72
CA MET A 108 8.40 5.59 4.82
C MET A 108 8.93 7.03 4.69
N ARG A 109 10.00 7.37 5.41
CA ARG A 109 10.60 8.70 5.39
C ARG A 109 11.14 9.04 4.00
N ALA A 110 11.80 8.11 3.34
CA ALA A 110 12.28 8.28 1.96
C ALA A 110 11.14 8.68 1.01
N VAL A 111 9.99 7.99 1.07
CA VAL A 111 8.81 8.36 0.26
C VAL A 111 8.38 9.80 0.51
N TYR A 112 8.32 10.25 1.75
CA TYR A 112 7.87 11.62 2.05
C TYR A 112 8.90 12.68 1.65
N GLU A 113 10.19 12.42 1.90
CA GLU A 113 11.29 13.31 1.51
C GLU A 113 11.40 13.45 0.00
N ASP A 114 11.28 12.35 -0.74
CA ASP A 114 11.33 12.36 -2.20
C ASP A 114 10.15 13.17 -2.76
N ASN A 115 8.94 12.99 -2.21
CA ASN A 115 7.77 13.78 -2.61
C ASN A 115 7.93 15.27 -2.31
N ALA A 116 8.49 15.62 -1.14
CA ALA A 116 8.78 17.01 -0.79
C ALA A 116 9.80 17.64 -1.74
N ARG A 117 10.88 16.91 -2.05
CA ARG A 117 11.92 17.34 -2.98
C ARG A 117 11.36 17.56 -4.38
N TRP A 118 10.62 16.60 -4.91
CA TRP A 118 9.98 16.70 -6.23
C TRP A 118 9.04 17.89 -6.33
N LEU A 119 8.26 18.17 -5.27
CA LEU A 119 7.38 19.33 -5.26
C LEU A 119 8.20 20.64 -5.28
N ALA A 120 9.31 20.70 -4.55
CA ALA A 120 10.18 21.88 -4.47
C ALA A 120 10.96 22.15 -5.77
N GLU A 121 11.42 21.11 -6.48
CA GLU A 121 12.22 21.20 -7.71
C GLU A 121 11.45 21.75 -8.93
N SER A 122 10.15 22.02 -8.81
CA SER A 122 9.29 22.47 -9.92
C SER A 122 9.42 23.96 -10.26
N ALA A 123 10.47 24.62 -9.77
CA ALA A 123 10.83 25.99 -10.16
C ALA A 123 11.84 25.92 -11.31
N PRO A 124 11.72 26.76 -12.36
CA PRO A 124 11.43 28.20 -12.26
C PRO A 124 9.95 28.58 -12.33
#